data_AF-A0A2U2B660-F1
#
_entry.id   AF-A0A2U2B660-F1
#
_cell.length_a   1.000
_cell.length_b   1.000
_cell.length_c   1.000
_cell.angle_alpha   90.00
_cell.angle_beta   90.00
_cell.angle_gamma   90.00
#
_symmetry.space_group_name_H-M   'P 1'
#
loop_
_entity.id
_entity.type
_entity.pdbx_description
1 polymer ?
#
loop_
_entity_poly.entity_id
_entity_poly.type
_entity_poly.pdbx_seq_one_letter_code
_entity_poly.pdbx_strand_id
1 'polypeptide(L)'
;MNLFWNTVNLGIAGFAIYNNLQVDPLAIASEDALSEARKIEKILLINSGLDLGYIGVGFLLKNLSSKYDKRKELLTGYGNSLILQGSFLLVFDLVLYGVLHAQRMDFMENISLSMGEQHFGVSWRYRF
;
A
#
# COMPACT_ATOMS: atom_id res chain seq x y z
N MET A 1 -4.78 6.27 -23.87
CA MET A 1 -4.27 5.98 -22.51
C MET A 1 -5.33 6.06 -21.40
N ASN A 2 -6.60 6.37 -21.70
CA ASN A 2 -7.62 6.57 -20.66
C ASN A 2 -8.25 5.29 -20.12
N LEU A 3 -8.38 4.24 -20.94
CA LEU A 3 -9.06 3.01 -20.51
C LEU A 3 -8.29 2.31 -19.38
N PHE A 4 -6.98 2.12 -19.55
CA PHE A 4 -6.15 1.43 -18.57
C PHE A 4 -6.16 2.14 -17.20
N TRP A 5 -5.99 3.46 -17.21
CA TRP A 5 -6.03 4.27 -16.00
C TRP A 5 -7.41 4.33 -15.35
N ASN A 6 -8.48 4.39 -16.13
CA ASN A 6 -9.84 4.29 -15.60
C ASN A 6 -10.12 2.90 -14.99
N THR A 7 -9.57 1.83 -15.56
CA THR A 7 -9.67 0.48 -15.00
C THR A 7 -8.93 0.38 -13.66
N VAL A 8 -7.73 0.96 -13.56
CA VAL A 8 -6.99 1.03 -12.29
C VAL A 8 -7.78 1.82 -11.23
N ASN A 9 -8.28 3.01 -11.58
CA ASN A 9 -9.09 3.82 -10.66
C ASN A 9 -10.35 3.09 -10.21
N LEU A 10 -11.02 2.37 -11.12
CA LEU A 10 -12.20 1.57 -10.80
C LEU A 10 -11.84 0.38 -9.90
N GLY A 11 -10.68 -0.24 -10.09
CA GLY A 11 -10.15 -1.28 -9.21
C GLY A 11 -9.88 -0.77 -7.80
N ILE A 12 -9.20 0.38 -7.66
CA ILE A 12 -8.94 1.01 -6.35
C ILE A 12 -10.26 1.38 -5.67
N ALA A 13 -11.18 2.02 -6.40
CA ALA A 13 -12.48 2.40 -5.86
C ALA A 13 -13.31 1.17 -5.43
N GLY A 14 -13.36 0.14 -6.26
CA GLY A 14 -14.05 -1.11 -5.97
C GLY A 14 -13.47 -1.82 -4.76
N PHE A 15 -12.14 -1.91 -4.66
CA PHE A 15 -11.46 -2.50 -3.51
C PHE A 15 -11.71 -1.69 -2.24
N ALA A 16 -11.60 -0.36 -2.29
CA ALA A 16 -11.87 0.51 -1.15
C ALA A 16 -13.31 0.38 -0.63
N ILE A 17 -14.29 0.30 -1.54
CA ILE A 17 -15.70 0.08 -1.18
C ILE A 17 -15.88 -1.31 -0.57
N TYR A 18 -15.38 -2.36 -1.23
CA TYR A 18 -15.50 -3.73 -0.77
C TYR A 18 -14.88 -3.93 0.62
N ASN A 19 -13.72 -3.34 0.86
CA ASN A 19 -13.03 -3.44 2.15
C ASN A 19 -13.78 -2.66 3.24
N ASN A 20 -14.28 -1.44 2.94
CA ASN A 20 -15.10 -0.67 3.89
C ASN A 20 -16.42 -1.36 4.25
N LEU A 21 -16.99 -2.15 3.34
CA LEU A 21 -18.23 -2.90 3.62
C LEU A 21 -18.00 -4.11 4.56
N GLN A 22 -16.76 -4.57 4.71
CA GLN A 22 -16.42 -5.74 5.53
C GLN A 22 -15.80 -5.39 6.88
N VAL A 23 -15.30 -4.17 7.03
CA VAL A 23 -14.71 -3.70 8.27
C VAL A 23 -15.83 -3.17 9.17
N ASP A 24 -16.11 -3.89 10.26
CA ASP A 24 -16.90 -3.36 11.38
C ASP A 24 -15.95 -2.56 12.30
N PRO A 25 -16.01 -1.22 12.33
CA PRO A 25 -15.05 -0.40 13.06
C PRO A 25 -15.05 -0.67 14.58
N LEU A 26 -16.14 -1.25 15.09
CA LEU A 26 -16.35 -1.53 16.52
C LEU A 26 -15.88 -2.92 16.94
N ALA A 27 -15.58 -3.81 15.99
CA ALA A 27 -15.22 -5.21 16.27
C ALA A 27 -13.71 -5.48 16.31
N ILE A 28 -12.86 -4.50 15.94
CA ILE A 28 -11.41 -4.68 15.92
C ILE A 28 -10.88 -4.60 17.37
N ALA A 29 -10.79 -5.75 18.03
CA ALA A 29 -10.02 -5.87 19.27
C ALA A 29 -8.56 -5.44 19.01
N SER A 30 -7.98 -4.69 19.93
CA SER A 30 -6.66 -4.06 19.77
C SER A 30 -5.50 -5.04 19.54
N GLU A 31 -5.64 -6.31 19.94
CA GLU A 31 -4.64 -7.35 19.62
C GLU A 31 -4.77 -7.89 18.19
N ASP A 32 -5.99 -8.01 17.67
CA ASP A 32 -6.24 -8.43 16.29
C ASP A 32 -5.75 -7.36 15.29
N ALA A 33 -5.89 -6.07 15.65
CA ALA A 33 -5.39 -4.93 14.88
C ALA A 33 -3.88 -5.01 14.61
N LEU A 34 -3.09 -5.35 15.63
CA LEU A 34 -1.63 -5.48 15.51
C LEU A 34 -1.24 -6.64 14.59
N SER A 35 -1.96 -7.75 14.68
CA SER A 35 -1.71 -8.91 13.82
C SER A 35 -2.03 -8.60 12.36
N GLU A 36 -3.10 -7.84 12.12
CA GLU A 36 -3.56 -7.47 10.78
C GLU A 36 -2.66 -6.42 10.15
N ALA A 37 -2.20 -5.42 10.92
CA ALA A 37 -1.22 -4.44 10.49
C ALA A 37 0.07 -5.11 9.97
N ARG A 38 0.57 -6.15 10.66
CA ARG A 38 1.75 -6.92 10.21
C ARG A 38 1.50 -7.68 8.91
N LYS A 39 0.29 -8.18 8.67
CA LYS A 39 -0.05 -8.84 7.39
C LYS A 39 -0.08 -7.82 6.27
N ILE A 40 -0.72 -6.67 6.49
CA ILE A 40 -0.80 -5.58 5.52
C ILE A 40 0.60 -5.07 5.18
N GLU A 41 1.48 -4.83 6.17
CA GLU A 41 2.89 -4.46 5.94
C GLU A 41 3.62 -5.44 5.00
N LYS A 42 3.44 -6.75 5.20
CA LYS A 42 4.05 -7.78 4.33
C LYS A 42 3.48 -7.75 2.93
N ILE A 43 2.16 -7.58 2.80
CA ILE A 43 1.49 -7.49 1.49
C ILE A 43 2.01 -6.27 0.73
N LEU A 44 2.14 -5.11 1.39
CA LEU A 44 2.68 -3.90 0.78
C LEU A 44 4.10 -4.13 0.27
N LEU A 45 4.99 -4.72 1.07
CA LEU A 45 6.36 -5.00 0.65
C LEU A 45 6.45 -5.94 -0.56
N ILE A 46 5.61 -6.98 -0.61
CA ILE A 46 5.52 -7.88 -1.77
C ILE A 46 5.06 -7.09 -3.01
N ASN A 47 4.08 -6.21 -2.84
CA ASN A 47 3.51 -5.40 -3.91
C ASN A 47 4.48 -4.33 -4.42
N SER A 48 5.27 -3.71 -3.53
CA SER A 48 6.38 -2.82 -3.91
C SER A 48 7.42 -3.55 -4.79
N GLY A 49 7.66 -4.84 -4.53
CA GLY A 49 8.49 -5.68 -5.39
C GLY A 49 7.90 -5.89 -6.79
N LEU A 50 6.58 -6.05 -6.88
CA LEU A 50 5.87 -6.13 -8.15
C LEU A 50 5.91 -4.81 -8.93
N ASP A 51 5.83 -3.67 -8.24
CA ASP A 51 5.96 -2.34 -8.82
C ASP A 51 7.33 -2.10 -9.47
N LEU A 52 8.42 -2.56 -8.84
CA LEU A 52 9.74 -2.58 -9.47
C LEU A 52 9.74 -3.41 -10.75
N GLY A 53 9.00 -4.53 -10.76
CA GLY A 53 8.74 -5.32 -11.96
C GLY A 53 8.04 -4.51 -13.06
N TYR A 54 6.97 -3.78 -12.73
CA TYR A 54 6.26 -2.92 -13.68
C TYR A 54 7.16 -1.82 -14.25
N ILE A 55 7.98 -1.18 -13.43
CA ILE A 55 8.96 -0.19 -13.87
C ILE A 55 9.99 -0.83 -14.81
N GLY A 56 10.53 -2.00 -14.45
CA GLY A 56 11.49 -2.73 -15.27
C GLY A 56 10.93 -3.14 -16.63
N VAL A 57 9.69 -3.65 -16.67
CA VAL A 57 8.97 -3.98 -17.91
C VAL A 57 8.72 -2.72 -18.74
N GLY A 58 8.40 -1.60 -18.11
CA GLY A 58 8.23 -0.32 -18.80
C GLY A 58 9.53 0.18 -19.46
N PHE A 59 10.68 0.04 -18.80
CA PHE A 59 11.99 0.30 -19.41
C PHE A 59 12.31 -0.67 -20.55
N LEU A 60 11.99 -1.96 -20.39
CA LEU A 60 12.17 -2.96 -21.44
C LEU A 60 11.36 -2.61 -22.69
N LEU A 61 10.08 -2.24 -22.52
CA LEU A 61 9.19 -1.79 -23.61
C LEU A 61 9.74 -0.55 -24.30
N LYS A 62 10.28 0.41 -23.53
CA LYS A 62 10.93 1.60 -24.08
C LYS A 62 12.18 1.25 -24.89
N ASN A 63 13.00 0.31 -24.42
CA ASN A 63 14.17 -0.17 -25.17
C ASN A 63 13.79 -0.95 -26.44
N LEU A 64 12.74 -1.77 -26.38
CA LEU A 64 12.18 -2.50 -27.52
C LEU A 64 11.56 -1.56 -28.56
N SER A 65 11.02 -0.41 -28.14
CA SER A 65 10.44 0.59 -29.05
C SER A 65 11.44 1.07 -30.11
N SER A 66 12.73 1.13 -29.77
CA SER A 66 13.80 1.56 -30.69
C SER A 66 14.09 0.54 -31.80
N LYS A 67 13.64 -0.71 -31.66
CA LYS A 67 13.82 -1.78 -32.66
C LYS A 67 12.64 -1.91 -33.64
N TYR A 68 11.48 -1.32 -33.35
CA TYR A 68 10.26 -1.51 -34.14
C TYR A 68 9.63 -0.16 -34.54
N ASP A 69 10.05 0.38 -35.68
CA ASP A 69 9.60 1.71 -36.17
C ASP A 69 8.08 1.84 -36.33
N LYS A 70 7.40 0.78 -36.83
CA LYS A 70 5.95 0.81 -37.04
C LYS A 70 5.11 0.87 -35.75
N ARG A 71 5.69 0.56 -34.59
CA ARG A 71 4.98 0.55 -33.28
C ARG A 71 5.72 1.32 -32.19
N LYS A 72 6.69 2.14 -32.58
CA LYS A 72 7.58 2.88 -31.67
C LYS A 72 6.83 3.78 -30.70
N GLU A 73 5.88 4.57 -31.19
CA GLU A 73 5.06 5.45 -30.32
C GLU A 73 4.20 4.67 -29.32
N LEU A 74 3.60 3.55 -29.74
CA LEU A 74 2.78 2.70 -28.86
C LEU A 74 3.63 2.07 -27.76
N LEU A 75 4.77 1.47 -28.12
CA LEU A 75 5.68 0.84 -27.15
C LEU A 75 6.29 1.85 -26.17
N THR A 76 6.62 3.05 -26.66
CA THR A 76 7.11 4.15 -25.82
C THR A 76 6.01 4.66 -24.89
N GLY A 77 4.79 4.82 -25.39
CA GLY A 77 3.64 5.26 -24.61
C GLY A 77 3.26 4.26 -23.51
N TYR A 78 3.21 2.97 -23.83
CA TYR A 78 2.99 1.92 -22.84
C TYR A 78 4.13 1.83 -21.83
N GLY A 79 5.39 1.89 -22.28
CA GLY A 79 6.55 1.88 -21.40
C GLY A 79 6.55 3.04 -20.41
N ASN A 80 6.31 4.27 -20.88
CA ASN A 80 6.20 5.44 -20.02
C ASN A 80 5.02 5.34 -19.05
N SER A 81 3.88 4.78 -19.48
CA SER A 81 2.72 4.54 -18.60
C SER A 81 3.05 3.57 -17.48
N LEU A 82 3.71 2.44 -17.81
CA LEU A 82 4.09 1.43 -16.83
C LEU A 82 5.11 1.97 -15.83
N ILE A 83 6.09 2.73 -16.30
CA ILE A 83 7.08 3.38 -15.41
C ILE A 83 6.37 4.36 -14.49
N LEU A 84 5.52 5.24 -15.01
CA LEU A 84 4.82 6.24 -14.20
C LEU A 84 3.88 5.59 -13.18
N GLN A 85 3.15 4.55 -13.59
CA GLN A 85 2.23 3.80 -12.73
C GLN A 85 2.96 3.02 -11.65
N GLY A 86 3.93 2.20 -12.03
CA GLY A 86 4.71 1.43 -11.07
C GLY A 86 5.47 2.34 -10.11
N SER A 87 5.97 3.49 -10.57
CA SER A 87 6.65 4.45 -9.68
C SER A 87 5.68 5.09 -8.68
N PHE A 88 4.47 5.45 -9.11
CA PHE A 88 3.45 5.99 -8.21
C PHE A 88 3.02 4.96 -7.16
N LEU A 89 2.72 3.73 -7.59
CA LEU A 89 2.32 2.64 -6.69
C LEU A 89 3.43 2.29 -5.70
N LEU A 90 4.68 2.23 -6.16
CA LEU A 90 5.83 1.99 -5.30
C LEU A 90 5.98 3.06 -4.21
N VAL A 91 5.86 4.34 -4.58
CA VAL A 91 5.89 5.44 -3.59
C VAL A 91 4.72 5.34 -2.64
N PHE A 92 3.52 5.05 -3.14
CA PHE A 92 2.32 4.90 -2.33
C PHE A 92 2.47 3.75 -1.32
N ASP A 93 2.90 2.57 -1.76
CA ASP A 93 3.10 1.39 -0.92
C ASP A 93 4.18 1.61 0.14
N LEU A 94 5.29 2.29 -0.21
CA LEU A 94 6.34 2.65 0.75
C LEU A 94 5.87 3.68 1.79
N VAL A 95 5.10 4.68 1.37
CA VAL A 95 4.51 5.66 2.29
C VAL A 95 3.51 4.98 3.22
N LEU A 96 2.62 4.14 2.69
CA LEU A 96 1.64 3.41 3.48
C LEU A 96 2.32 2.46 4.47
N TYR A 97 3.36 1.75 4.02
CA TYR A 97 4.20 0.91 4.87
C TYR A 97 4.83 1.73 6.00
N GLY A 98 5.41 2.90 5.69
CA GLY A 98 6.00 3.79 6.69
C GLY A 98 5.00 4.30 7.72
N VAL A 99 3.81 4.72 7.28
CA VAL A 99 2.72 5.17 8.17
C VAL A 99 2.26 4.04 9.08
N LEU A 100 2.02 2.85 8.53
CA LEU A 100 1.54 1.69 9.28
C LEU A 100 2.60 1.20 10.28
N HIS A 101 3.87 1.22 9.88
CA HIS A 101 4.99 0.88 10.73
C HIS A 101 5.14 1.87 11.90
N ALA A 102 5.02 3.17 11.64
CA ALA A 102 5.10 4.21 12.67
C ALA A 102 3.94 4.09 13.68
N GLN A 103 2.70 3.93 13.21
CA GLN A 103 1.53 3.73 14.08
C GLN A 103 1.69 2.49 14.96
N ARG A 104 2.28 1.41 14.43
CA ARG A 104 2.59 0.20 15.20
C ARG A 104 3.61 0.47 16.31
N MET A 105 4.67 1.22 16.01
CA MET A 105 5.70 1.57 16.99
C MET A 105 5.11 2.44 18.11
N ASP A 106 4.31 3.44 17.78
CA ASP A 106 3.61 4.30 18.75
C ASP A 106 2.67 3.47 19.65
N PHE A 107 1.93 2.50 19.08
CA PHE A 107 1.06 1.62 19.86
C PHE A 107 1.83 0.74 20.84
N MET A 108 2.97 0.17 20.41
CA MET A 108 3.83 -0.65 21.27
C MET A 108 4.51 0.16 22.37
N GLU A 109 4.94 1.39 22.06
CA GLU A 109 5.53 2.31 23.03
C GLU A 109 4.52 2.68 24.12
N ASN A 110 3.29 3.05 23.73
CA ASN A 110 2.20 3.37 24.68
C ASN A 110 1.85 2.19 25.61
N ILE A 111 1.86 0.94 25.10
CA ILE A 111 1.67 -0.25 25.94
C ILE A 111 2.85 -0.45 26.90
N SER A 112 4.09 -0.25 26.43
CA SER A 112 5.28 -0.42 27.25
C SER A 112 5.42 0.64 28.35
N LEU A 113 5.05 1.89 28.07
CA LEU A 113 5.01 2.99 29.04
C LEU A 113 3.89 2.78 30.06
N SER A 114 2.73 2.28 29.62
CA SER A 114 1.62 1.85 30.50
C SER A 114 2.05 0.71 31.45
N MET A 115 2.89 -0.23 31.00
CA MET A 115 3.45 -1.28 31.86
C MET A 115 4.62 -0.83 32.74
N GLY A 116 5.31 0.26 32.38
CA GLY A 116 6.54 0.71 33.03
C GLY A 116 6.36 1.63 34.25
N GLU A 117 5.23 2.34 34.38
CA GLU A 117 5.11 3.38 35.40
C GLU A 117 4.53 2.95 36.75
N GLN A 118 3.55 2.05 36.87
CA GLN A 118 3.09 1.55 38.18
C GLN A 118 1.94 0.54 38.05
N HIS A 119 2.13 -0.66 38.62
CA HIS A 119 1.11 -1.66 38.94
C HIS A 119 0.32 -2.28 37.78
N PHE A 120 0.17 -3.61 37.84
CA PHE A 120 -0.76 -4.38 37.00
C PHE A 120 -2.19 -3.86 37.21
N GLY A 121 -2.64 -2.93 36.37
CA GLY A 121 -3.96 -2.31 36.45
C GLY A 121 -4.41 -1.82 35.09
N VAL A 122 -5.36 -2.53 34.48
CA VAL A 122 -6.05 -2.06 33.27
C VAL A 122 -6.93 -0.88 33.69
N SER A 123 -6.47 0.36 33.43
CA SER A 123 -7.32 1.54 33.56
C SER A 123 -7.73 2.06 32.18
N TRP A 124 -8.97 1.76 31.81
CA TRP A 124 -9.65 2.38 30.67
C TRP A 124 -10.21 3.72 31.14
N ARG A 125 -9.66 4.85 30.65
CA ARG A 125 -10.20 6.18 30.94
C ARG A 125 -10.78 6.79 29.66
N TYR A 126 -12.08 6.61 29.47
CA TYR A 126 -12.89 7.42 28.55
C TYR A 126 -12.94 8.86 29.05
N ARG A 127 -12.68 9.84 28.19
CA ARG A 127 -13.09 11.24 28.39
C ARG A 127 -14.10 11.59 27.30
N PHE A 128 -15.28 12.01 27.72
CA PHE A 128 -16.22 12.77 26.90
C PHE A 128 -15.64 14.14 26.55
#